data_AF-A0AA43RYB6-F1
#
_entry.id   AF-A0AA43RYB6-F1
#
_cell.length_a   1.000
_cell.length_b   1.000
_cell.length_c   1.000
_cell.angle_alpha   90.00
_cell.angle_beta   90.00
_cell.angle_gamma   90.00
#
_symmetry.space_group_name_H-M   'P 1'
#
loop_
_entity.id
_entity.type
_entity.pdbx_description
1 polymer ?
#
loop_
_entity_poly.entity_id
_entity_poly.type
_entity_poly.pdbx_seq_one_letter_code
_entity_poly.pdbx_strand_id
1 'polypeptide(L)'
;MGLFTLGAEMSMMPMGEAIGSKFTKAKKIWMIILSTFLRGFLITIAEPDLDVLASQVASIPDDVIIFTVAAGVGVFLVIAILRIIFQVSFSKLVIGLYIFVFVLAIFVPGDFLPVSFDSGGVTTGPITVLSSFGTLERES
;
A
#
# COMPACT_ATOMS: atom_id res chain seq x y z
N MET A 1 4.99 -30.68 2.72
CA MET A 1 4.72 -29.29 2.28
C MET A 1 4.34 -29.20 0.81
N GLY A 2 4.96 -29.95 -0.12
CA GLY A 2 4.65 -29.86 -1.55
C GLY A 2 3.17 -30.09 -1.95
N LEU A 3 2.49 -31.09 -1.38
CA LEU A 3 1.06 -31.34 -1.69
C LEU A 3 0.13 -30.21 -1.19
N PHE A 4 0.48 -29.57 -0.07
CA PHE A 4 -0.27 -28.44 0.46
C PHE A 4 -0.05 -27.19 -0.39
N THR A 5 1.20 -26.89 -0.76
CA THR A 5 1.52 -25.76 -1.65
C THR A 5 0.89 -25.95 -3.03
N LEU A 6 0.94 -27.15 -3.59
CA LEU A 6 0.32 -27.47 -4.89
C LEU A 6 -1.21 -27.34 -4.82
N GLY A 7 -1.85 -27.87 -3.77
CA GLY A 7 -3.29 -27.73 -3.56
C GLY A 7 -3.72 -26.28 -3.30
N ALA A 8 -2.87 -25.51 -2.61
CA ALA A 8 -3.10 -24.09 -2.34
C ALA A 8 -2.95 -23.26 -3.62
N GLU A 9 -1.93 -23.49 -4.46
CA GLU A 9 -1.78 -22.82 -5.75
C GLU A 9 -2.95 -23.14 -6.69
N MET A 10 -3.32 -24.43 -6.79
CA MET A 10 -4.43 -24.87 -7.65
C MET A 10 -5.80 -24.37 -7.20
N SER A 11 -5.96 -23.90 -5.96
CA SER A 11 -7.23 -23.34 -5.46
C SER A 11 -7.24 -21.82 -5.44
N MET A 12 -6.13 -21.18 -5.04
CA MET A 12 -6.03 -19.72 -4.93
C MET A 12 -5.93 -19.04 -6.30
N MET A 13 -5.23 -19.61 -7.29
CA MET A 13 -5.18 -19.05 -8.65
C MET A 13 -6.56 -18.98 -9.32
N PRO A 14 -7.34 -20.08 -9.40
CA PRO A 14 -8.66 -20.00 -10.03
C PRO A 14 -9.68 -19.20 -9.22
N MET A 15 -9.57 -19.15 -7.88
CA MET A 15 -10.36 -18.20 -7.08
C MET A 15 -10.02 -16.75 -7.45
N GLY A 16 -8.73 -16.43 -7.55
CA GLY A 16 -8.25 -15.11 -7.95
C GLY A 16 -8.74 -14.70 -9.34
N GLU A 17 -8.65 -15.59 -10.33
CA GLU A 17 -9.14 -15.33 -11.70
C GLU A 17 -10.67 -15.26 -11.77
N ALA A 18 -11.40 -16.09 -11.04
CA ALA A 18 -12.86 -16.06 -11.01
C ALA A 18 -13.39 -14.78 -10.35
N ILE A 19 -12.80 -14.37 -9.22
CA ILE A 19 -13.16 -13.13 -8.53
C ILE A 19 -12.75 -11.92 -9.37
N GLY A 20 -11.51 -11.93 -9.89
CA GLY A 20 -10.98 -10.88 -10.75
C GLY A 20 -11.82 -10.67 -12.00
N SER A 21 -12.12 -11.74 -12.75
CA SER A 21 -12.89 -11.67 -14.00
C SER A 21 -14.33 -11.18 -13.79
N LYS A 22 -14.97 -11.53 -12.66
CA LYS A 22 -16.31 -11.00 -12.31
C LYS A 22 -16.24 -9.55 -11.85
N PHE A 23 -15.18 -9.15 -11.15
CA PHE A 23 -14.93 -7.75 -10.79
C PHE A 23 -14.69 -6.88 -12.03
N THR A 24 -13.92 -7.35 -13.02
CA THR A 24 -13.65 -6.59 -14.26
C THR A 24 -14.82 -6.62 -15.25
N LYS A 25 -15.65 -7.67 -15.26
CA LYS A 25 -16.89 -7.73 -16.08
C LYS A 25 -18.00 -6.80 -15.59
N ALA A 26 -17.97 -6.37 -14.33
CA ALA A 26 -18.88 -5.34 -13.85
C ALA A 26 -18.54 -4.02 -14.56
N LYS A 27 -19.38 -3.63 -15.53
CA LYS A 27 -19.25 -2.47 -16.45
C LYS A 27 -19.08 -1.08 -15.81
N LYS A 28 -18.70 -0.97 -14.54
CA LYS A 28 -18.54 0.29 -13.81
C LYS A 28 -17.15 0.35 -13.17
N ILE A 29 -16.12 0.47 -14.01
CA ILE A 29 -14.74 0.79 -13.59
C ILE A 29 -14.71 1.96 -12.57
N TRP A 30 -15.62 2.93 -12.74
CA TRP A 30 -15.82 4.03 -11.79
C TRP A 30 -16.15 3.58 -10.35
N MET A 31 -16.98 2.55 -10.17
CA MET A 31 -17.28 2.00 -8.84
C MET A 31 -16.09 1.29 -8.22
N ILE A 32 -15.28 0.63 -9.05
CA ILE A 32 -14.04 -0.02 -8.60
C ILE A 32 -13.07 1.05 -8.09
N ILE A 33 -12.85 2.11 -8.87
CA ILE A 33 -12.01 3.24 -8.47
C ILE A 33 -12.48 3.83 -7.14
N LEU A 34 -13.77 4.18 -7.03
CA LEU A 34 -14.31 4.81 -5.84
C LEU A 34 -14.22 3.91 -4.60
N SER A 35 -14.60 2.63 -4.74
CA SER A 35 -14.55 1.68 -3.62
C SER A 35 -13.13 1.31 -3.21
N THR A 36 -12.17 1.38 -4.12
CA THR A 36 -10.74 1.13 -3.85
C THR A 36 -10.11 2.32 -3.15
N PHE A 37 -10.37 3.53 -3.65
CA PHE A 37 -9.94 4.77 -3.01
C PHE A 37 -10.46 4.85 -1.58
N LEU A 38 -11.76 4.60 -1.39
CA LEU A 38 -12.38 4.65 -0.07
C LEU A 38 -11.79 3.59 0.87
N ARG A 39 -11.52 2.37 0.37
CA ARG A 39 -10.84 1.34 1.17
C ARG A 39 -9.44 1.76 1.58
N GLY A 40 -8.64 2.28 0.65
CA GLY A 40 -7.29 2.75 0.95
C GLY A 40 -7.29 3.87 1.99
N PHE A 41 -8.16 4.85 1.80
CA PHE A 41 -8.32 5.96 2.72
C PHE A 41 -8.76 5.52 4.13
N LEU A 42 -9.74 4.60 4.21
CA LEU A 42 -10.25 4.09 5.48
C LEU A 42 -9.22 3.23 6.22
N ILE A 43 -8.44 2.41 5.51
CA ILE A 43 -7.39 1.58 6.12
C ILE A 43 -6.30 2.46 6.72
N THR A 44 -5.87 3.51 6.01
CA THR A 44 -4.81 4.41 6.50
C THR A 44 -5.24 5.23 7.71
N ILE A 45 -6.50 5.70 7.77
CA ILE A 45 -7.01 6.40 8.97
C ILE A 45 -7.20 5.43 10.14
N ALA A 46 -7.50 4.17 9.86
CA ALA A 46 -7.66 3.15 10.89
C ALA A 46 -6.32 2.69 11.49
N GLU A 47 -5.18 3.12 10.94
CA GLU A 47 -3.86 2.71 11.40
C GLU A 47 -3.36 3.66 12.52
N PRO A 48 -3.34 3.21 13.78
CA PRO A 48 -3.01 4.06 14.92
C PRO A 48 -1.55 4.54 14.91
N ASP A 49 -0.68 3.85 14.19
CA ASP A 49 0.74 4.20 14.08
C ASP A 49 0.96 5.50 13.31
N LEU A 50 0.07 5.86 12.38
CA LEU A 50 0.12 7.13 11.66
C LEU A 50 -0.20 8.32 12.57
N ASP A 51 -1.14 8.13 13.51
CA ASP A 51 -1.52 9.12 14.52
C ASP A 51 -0.34 9.40 15.47
N VAL A 52 0.36 8.34 15.87
CA VAL A 52 1.58 8.43 16.69
C VAL A 52 2.71 9.14 15.95
N LEU A 53 2.88 8.94 14.64
CA LEU A 53 3.89 9.65 13.85
C LEU A 53 3.53 11.13 13.68
N ALA A 54 2.27 11.45 13.43
CA ALA A 54 1.81 12.84 13.28
C ALA A 54 2.13 13.65 14.55
N SER A 55 1.85 13.07 15.73
CA SER A 55 2.15 13.69 17.03
C SER A 55 3.64 13.99 17.27
N GLN A 56 4.54 13.32 16.56
CA GLN A 56 6.00 13.57 16.65
C GLN A 56 6.45 14.74 15.76
N VAL A 57 5.64 15.12 14.77
CA VAL A 57 5.94 16.21 13.83
C VAL A 57 5.31 17.50 14.36
N ALA A 58 5.94 18.07 15.38
CA ALA A 58 5.42 19.23 16.14
C ALA A 58 5.24 20.56 15.36
N SER A 59 5.40 20.55 14.03
CA SER A 59 5.35 21.74 13.17
C SER A 59 4.11 21.83 12.28
N ILE A 60 3.26 20.79 12.20
CA ILE A 60 2.07 20.75 11.33
C ILE A 60 0.90 20.13 12.13
N PRO A 61 -0.36 20.59 11.96
CA PRO A 61 -1.51 19.94 12.57
C PRO A 61 -1.66 18.47 12.15
N ASP A 62 -1.85 17.58 13.12
CA ASP A 62 -1.88 16.12 12.92
C ASP A 62 -2.89 15.67 11.85
N ASP A 63 -4.09 16.26 11.86
CA ASP A 63 -5.16 16.00 10.89
C ASP A 63 -4.68 16.19 9.44
N VAL A 64 -3.88 17.22 9.19
CA VAL A 64 -3.40 17.56 7.83
C VAL A 64 -2.43 16.48 7.34
N ILE A 65 -1.57 15.96 8.22
CA ILE A 65 -0.65 14.88 7.90
C ILE A 65 -1.44 13.61 7.60
N ILE A 66 -2.36 13.22 8.48
CA ILE A 66 -3.17 12.00 8.36
C ILE A 66 -4.00 12.02 7.07
N PHE A 67 -4.71 13.11 6.79
CA PHE A 67 -5.53 13.22 5.58
C PHE A 67 -4.70 13.23 4.30
N THR A 68 -3.52 13.87 4.30
CA THR A 68 -2.64 13.93 3.13
C THR A 68 -2.05 12.55 2.82
N VAL A 69 -1.59 11.82 3.83
CA VAL A 69 -1.05 10.47 3.68
C VAL A 69 -2.16 9.50 3.24
N ALA A 70 -3.33 9.54 3.89
CA ALA A 70 -4.48 8.71 3.53
C ALA A 70 -4.96 8.95 2.09
N ALA A 71 -4.97 10.21 1.64
CA ALA A 71 -5.29 10.55 0.26
C ALA A 71 -4.23 10.00 -0.71
N GLY A 72 -2.94 10.14 -0.39
CA GLY A 72 -1.83 9.61 -1.20
C GLY A 72 -1.88 8.09 -1.35
N VAL A 73 -2.07 7.35 -0.26
CA VAL A 73 -2.21 5.88 -0.25
C VAL A 73 -3.46 5.45 -1.03
N GLY A 74 -4.59 6.15 -0.85
CA GLY A 74 -5.82 5.90 -1.59
C GLY A 74 -5.64 6.04 -3.10
N VAL A 75 -5.00 7.13 -3.57
CA VAL A 75 -4.69 7.33 -5.00
C VAL A 75 -3.74 6.25 -5.51
N PHE A 76 -2.71 5.89 -4.74
CA PHE A 76 -1.77 4.85 -5.12
C PHE A 76 -2.44 3.48 -5.29
N LEU A 77 -3.35 3.11 -4.39
CA LEU A 77 -4.15 1.88 -4.48
C LEU A 77 -5.03 1.85 -5.73
N VAL A 78 -5.63 2.98 -6.09
CA VAL A 78 -6.39 3.11 -7.36
C VAL A 78 -5.48 2.84 -8.56
N ILE A 79 -4.29 3.44 -8.59
CA ILE A 79 -3.31 3.22 -9.67
C ILE A 79 -2.87 1.75 -9.71
N ALA A 80 -2.67 1.11 -8.55
CA ALA A 80 -2.30 -0.29 -8.45
C ALA A 80 -3.39 -1.22 -9.03
N ILE A 81 -4.66 -0.99 -8.70
CA ILE A 81 -5.78 -1.75 -9.29
C ILE A 81 -5.92 -1.46 -10.78
N LEU A 82 -5.74 -0.20 -11.20
CA LEU A 82 -5.76 0.15 -12.61
C LEU A 82 -4.68 -0.62 -13.37
N ARG A 83 -3.47 -0.74 -12.82
CA ARG A 83 -2.39 -1.55 -13.39
C ARG A 83 -2.78 -3.03 -13.55
N ILE A 84 -3.53 -3.61 -12.62
CA ILE A 84 -4.00 -5.01 -12.72
C ILE A 84 -4.99 -5.15 -13.88
N ILE A 85 -5.92 -4.19 -14.04
CA ILE A 85 -6.92 -4.21 -15.12
C ILE A 85 -6.25 -4.02 -16.49
N PHE A 86 -5.33 -3.07 -16.61
CA PHE A 86 -4.64 -2.75 -17.86
C PHE A 86 -3.43 -3.64 -18.15
N GLN A 87 -3.13 -4.63 -17.30
CA GLN A 87 -2.00 -5.56 -17.46
C GLN A 87 -0.65 -4.85 -17.69
N VAL A 88 -0.44 -3.71 -17.03
CA VAL A 88 0.81 -2.95 -17.14
C VAL A 88 1.91 -3.67 -16.35
N SER A 89 3.10 -3.77 -16.94
CA SER A 89 4.22 -4.44 -16.27
C SER A 89 4.60 -3.74 -14.96
N PHE A 90 4.84 -4.53 -13.92
CA PHE A 90 5.17 -4.02 -12.58
C PHE A 90 6.40 -3.09 -12.60
N SER A 91 7.44 -3.46 -13.35
CA SER A 91 8.66 -2.67 -13.48
C SER A 91 8.42 -1.26 -13.99
N LYS A 92 7.51 -1.07 -14.96
CA LYS A 92 7.20 0.27 -15.51
C LYS A 92 6.51 1.15 -14.47
N LEU A 93 5.62 0.58 -13.67
CA LEU A 93 4.93 1.30 -12.60
C LEU A 93 5.91 1.77 -11.53
N VAL A 94 6.79 0.88 -11.07
CA VAL A 94 7.79 1.21 -10.05
C VAL A 94 8.76 2.29 -10.53
N ILE A 95 9.26 2.17 -11.78
CA ILE A 95 10.14 3.18 -12.37
C ILE A 95 9.44 4.55 -12.45
N GLY A 96 8.19 4.57 -12.92
CA GLY A 96 7.41 5.81 -13.01
C GLY A 96 7.17 6.48 -11.66
N LEU A 97 6.81 5.67 -10.64
CA LEU A 97 6.62 6.15 -9.27
C LEU A 97 7.92 6.70 -8.68
N TYR A 98 9.05 6.04 -8.93
CA TYR A 98 10.37 6.47 -8.45
C TYR A 98 10.76 7.83 -9.04
N ILE A 99 10.58 8.00 -10.36
CA ILE A 99 10.83 9.29 -11.03
C ILE A 99 9.94 10.36 -10.41
N PHE A 100 8.66 10.07 -10.19
CA PHE A 100 7.72 11.00 -9.58
C PHE A 100 8.18 11.42 -8.16
N VAL A 101 8.55 10.47 -7.30
CA VAL A 101 9.07 10.75 -5.95
C VAL A 101 10.34 11.61 -6.00
N PHE A 102 11.28 11.32 -6.90
CA PHE A 102 12.48 12.13 -7.05
C PHE A 102 12.17 13.57 -7.48
N VAL A 103 11.19 13.77 -8.37
CA VAL A 103 10.75 15.11 -8.75
C VAL A 103 10.16 15.84 -7.55
N LEU A 104 9.29 15.18 -6.77
CA LEU A 104 8.72 15.76 -5.55
C LEU A 104 9.79 16.10 -4.50
N ALA A 105 10.81 15.25 -4.33
CA ALA A 105 11.86 15.46 -3.35
C ALA A 105 12.65 16.76 -3.57
N ILE A 106 12.74 17.25 -4.82
CA ILE A 106 13.41 18.54 -5.13
C ILE A 106 12.62 19.73 -4.56
N PHE A 107 11.30 19.60 -4.40
CA PHE A 107 10.42 20.65 -3.89
C PHE A 107 10.18 20.58 -2.38
N VAL A 108 10.59 19.49 -1.71
CA VAL A 108 10.35 19.27 -0.28
C VAL A 108 11.54 19.76 0.55
N PRO A 109 11.32 20.51 1.65
CA PRO A 109 12.40 20.92 2.55
C PRO A 109 13.07 19.70 3.21
N GLY A 110 14.38 19.79 3.46
CA GLY A 110 15.20 18.69 3.98
C GLY A 110 14.72 18.09 5.32
N ASP A 111 13.98 18.85 6.12
CA ASP A 111 13.45 18.40 7.41
C ASP A 111 12.25 17.44 7.29
N PHE A 112 11.49 17.50 6.19
CA PHE A 112 10.31 16.66 5.97
C PHE A 112 10.60 15.37 5.20
N LEU A 113 11.75 15.31 4.53
CA LEU A 113 12.20 14.16 3.75
C LEU A 113 12.39 12.89 4.63
N PRO A 114 13.09 12.96 5.78
CA PRO A 114 13.26 11.81 6.68
C PRO A 114 11.93 11.33 7.28
N VAL A 115 11.06 12.25 7.70
CA VAL A 115 9.72 11.94 8.24
C VAL A 115 8.87 11.22 7.20
N SER A 116 8.94 11.65 5.94
CA SER A 116 8.20 11.02 4.84
C SER A 116 8.67 9.58 4.58
N PHE A 117 9.98 9.32 4.64
CA PHE A 117 10.52 7.96 4.51
C PHE A 117 10.20 7.06 5.71
N ASP A 118 10.18 7.61 6.92
CA ASP A 118 9.80 6.88 8.14
C ASP A 118 8.31 6.51 8.09
N SER A 119 7.45 7.43 7.65
CA SER A 119 5.99 7.22 7.54
C SER A 119 5.60 6.02 6.67
N GLY A 120 6.30 5.79 5.56
CA GLY A 120 6.09 4.63 4.71
C GLY A 120 6.44 3.32 5.40
N GLY A 121 7.49 3.30 6.21
CA GLY A 121 7.91 2.12 6.99
C GLY A 121 6.86 1.72 8.02
N VAL A 122 6.29 2.68 8.75
CA VAL A 122 5.29 2.42 9.80
C VAL A 122 4.00 1.82 9.24
N THR A 123 3.50 2.34 8.11
CA THR A 123 2.29 1.80 7.42
C THR A 123 2.47 0.41 6.82
N THR A 124 3.70 -0.07 6.72
CA THR A 124 4.00 -1.46 6.30
C THR A 124 4.36 -2.35 7.48
N GLY A 125 4.23 -1.84 8.70
CA GLY A 125 4.91 -2.18 9.95
C GLY A 125 5.16 -3.66 10.27
N PRO A 126 4.91 -4.14 11.50
CA PRO A 126 5.50 -5.37 12.03
C PRO A 126 5.18 -6.66 11.24
N ILE A 127 4.29 -6.66 10.25
CA ILE A 127 3.99 -7.84 9.42
C ILE A 127 5.24 -8.40 8.73
N THR A 128 6.15 -7.55 8.23
CA THR A 128 7.40 -8.02 7.58
C THR A 128 8.51 -8.38 8.57
N VAL A 129 8.60 -7.68 9.70
CA VAL A 129 9.70 -7.89 10.67
C VAL A 129 9.36 -8.89 11.79
N LEU A 130 8.11 -8.94 12.27
CA LEU A 130 7.66 -9.91 13.28
C LEU A 130 7.70 -11.36 12.75
N SER A 131 7.43 -11.55 11.46
CA SER A 131 7.49 -12.87 10.83
C SER A 131 8.93 -13.39 10.65
N SER A 132 9.92 -12.50 10.53
CA SER A 132 11.34 -12.88 10.43
C SER A 132 12.04 -12.98 11.78
N PHE A 133 11.53 -12.33 12.84
CA PHE A 133 12.13 -12.38 14.18
C PHE A 133 11.59 -13.57 15.00
N GLY A 134 10.32 -13.95 14.85
CA GLY A 134 9.72 -15.08 15.58
C GLY A 134 10.23 -16.47 15.19
N THR A 135 11.04 -16.60 14.14
CA THR A 135 11.65 -17.87 13.71
C THR A 135 13.06 -18.10 14.28
N LEU A 136 13.72 -17.05 14.78
CA LEU A 136 15.13 -17.09 15.19
C LEU A 136 15.29 -17.50 16.67
N GLU A 137 14.24 -17.39 17.48
CA GLU A 137 14.24 -17.79 18.90
C GLU A 137 13.82 -19.24 19.15
N ARG A 138 13.52 -20.02 18.10
CA ARG A 138 13.22 -21.46 18.22
C ARG A 138 14.40 -22.38 17.88
N GLU A 139 15.57 -21.82 17.57
CA GLU A 139 16.81 -22.57 17.24
C GLU A 139 17.99 -22.28 18.19
N SER A 140 17.75 -21.83 19.43
CA SER A 140 18.78 -21.74 20.48
C SER A 140 18.42 -22.50 21.74
#